data_AF-A0A8H6I1H5-F1
#
_entry.id   AF-A0A8H6I1H5-F1
#
_cell.length_a   1.000
_cell.length_b   1.000
_cell.length_c   1.000
_cell.angle_alpha   90.00
_cell.angle_beta   90.00
_cell.angle_gamma   90.00
#
_symmetry.space_group_name_H-M   'P 1'
#
loop_
_entity.id
_entity.type
_entity.pdbx_description
1 polymer ?
#
loop_
_entity_poly.entity_id
_entity_poly.type
_entity_poly.pdbx_seq_one_letter_code
_entity_poly.pdbx_strand_id
1 'polypeptide(L)'
;DFYWETVVFKVEDTLFRVPRHGLENASDVFADMFRLPTGVGGQTVVEGQSDDNPIVLDGYKGSEFRSLLKILYPSYLDPLWGDPSLSTVITLSKDEWIDVLKLSTAWEMDTVRTTAIAELSSEYMLTLLEKVVLARKYRVDMWLEVGLCGLVTQQPGYRTPLETLGANLGWESAARIVWIQQQLELAEQIALGEAIEFIPSSIRCMSC
;
A
#
# COMPACT_ATOMS: atom_id res chain seq x y z
N ASP A 1 -22.95 -14.47 30.31
CA ASP A 1 -23.51 -14.00 29.04
C ASP A 1 -22.41 -13.67 28.06
N PHE A 2 -22.66 -13.87 26.76
CA PHE A 2 -21.71 -13.62 25.67
C PHE A 2 -22.24 -12.45 24.83
N TYR A 3 -21.77 -11.23 25.09
CA TYR A 3 -22.13 -10.03 24.33
C TYR A 3 -20.91 -9.49 23.59
N TRP A 4 -21.11 -9.00 22.37
CA TRP A 4 -20.10 -8.33 21.56
C TRP A 4 -20.45 -6.85 21.41
N GLU A 5 -19.51 -5.97 21.79
CA GLU A 5 -19.63 -4.55 21.48
C GLU A 5 -19.35 -4.32 19.99
N THR A 6 -20.23 -3.56 19.34
CA THR A 6 -20.07 -3.18 17.93
C THR A 6 -20.04 -1.66 17.80
N VAL A 7 -19.39 -1.20 16.75
CA VAL A 7 -19.30 0.21 16.36
C VAL A 7 -19.76 0.34 14.91
N VAL A 8 -20.46 1.44 14.61
CA VAL A 8 -20.96 1.78 13.28
C VAL A 8 -20.10 2.89 12.68
N PHE A 9 -19.48 2.61 11.54
CA PHE A 9 -18.77 3.58 10.72
C PHE A 9 -19.58 3.93 9.48
N LYS A 10 -19.46 5.18 9.04
CA LYS A 10 -19.89 5.63 7.72
C LYS A 10 -18.66 5.98 6.89
N VAL A 11 -18.48 5.28 5.78
CA VAL A 11 -17.39 5.53 4.81
C VAL A 11 -18.03 5.74 3.45
N GLU A 12 -17.84 6.94 2.87
CA GLU A 12 -18.62 7.41 1.72
C GLU A 12 -20.13 7.26 2.00
N ASP A 13 -20.86 6.53 1.15
CA ASP A 13 -22.30 6.28 1.27
C ASP A 13 -22.63 4.93 1.93
N THR A 14 -21.62 4.24 2.49
CA THR A 14 -21.80 2.88 3.07
C THR A 14 -21.64 2.88 4.58
N LEU A 15 -22.57 2.21 5.28
CA LEU A 15 -22.48 1.91 6.70
C LEU A 15 -21.81 0.56 6.95
N PHE A 16 -20.92 0.51 7.93
CA PHE A 16 -20.22 -0.69 8.37
C PHE A 16 -20.41 -0.85 9.88
N ARG A 17 -21.08 -1.93 10.30
CA ARG A 17 -21.16 -2.31 11.72
C ARG A 17 -20.19 -3.45 11.99
N VAL A 18 -19.20 -3.22 12.86
CA VAL A 18 -18.10 -4.15 13.11
C VAL A 18 -17.81 -4.32 14.61
N PRO A 19 -17.25 -5.47 15.04
CA PRO A 19 -16.89 -5.68 16.45
C PRO A 19 -15.80 -4.72 16.92
N ARG A 20 -16.04 -3.95 17.99
CA ARG A 20 -15.13 -2.91 18.48
C ARG A 20 -13.74 -3.42 18.85
N HIS A 21 -13.68 -4.58 19.51
CA HIS A 21 -12.44 -5.17 20.04
C HIS A 21 -11.34 -5.38 18.97
N GLY A 22 -11.72 -5.70 17.73
CA GLY A 22 -10.74 -5.95 16.66
C GLY A 22 -9.97 -4.69 16.28
N LEU A 23 -10.62 -3.53 16.33
CA LEU A 23 -10.01 -2.23 16.05
C LEU A 23 -9.15 -1.76 17.23
N GLU A 24 -9.65 -1.92 18.47
CA GLU A 24 -8.91 -1.56 19.69
C GLU A 24 -7.61 -2.34 19.83
N ASN A 25 -7.64 -3.63 19.54
CA ASN A 25 -6.45 -4.48 19.60
C ASN A 25 -5.45 -4.18 18.48
N ALA A 26 -5.93 -3.70 17.33
CA ALA A 26 -5.10 -3.43 16.18
C ALA A 26 -4.50 -2.03 16.18
N SER A 27 -5.09 -1.07 16.89
CA SER A 27 -4.73 0.36 16.81
C SER A 27 -4.94 1.08 18.13
N ASP A 28 -3.86 1.69 18.63
CA ASP A 28 -3.93 2.56 19.80
C ASP A 28 -4.77 3.82 19.52
N VAL A 29 -4.79 4.31 18.28
CA VAL A 29 -5.66 5.43 17.86
C VAL A 29 -7.13 5.09 18.10
N PHE A 30 -7.56 3.90 17.68
CA PHE A 30 -8.93 3.45 17.93
C PHE A 30 -9.16 3.17 19.42
N ALA A 31 -8.22 2.51 20.10
CA ALA A 31 -8.33 2.24 21.54
C ALA A 31 -8.52 3.53 22.36
N ASP A 32 -7.77 4.59 22.05
CA ASP A 32 -7.86 5.86 22.74
C ASP A 32 -9.13 6.62 22.37
N MET A 33 -9.49 6.68 21.07
CA MET A 33 -10.75 7.28 20.60
C MET A 33 -11.95 6.70 21.36
N PHE A 34 -11.94 5.40 21.60
CA PHE A 34 -12.98 4.65 22.27
C PHE A 34 -12.95 4.77 23.82
N ARG A 35 -11.82 5.16 24.41
CA ARG A 35 -11.66 5.43 25.85
C ARG A 35 -12.02 6.86 26.23
N LEU A 36 -11.90 7.80 25.30
CA LEU A 36 -12.20 9.20 25.56
C LEU A 36 -13.69 9.36 25.95
N PRO A 37 -14.00 10.07 27.04
CA PRO A 37 -15.38 10.36 27.41
C PRO A 37 -16.00 11.25 26.32
N THR A 38 -16.84 10.66 25.50
CA THR A 38 -17.59 11.32 24.43
C THR A 38 -18.72 12.12 25.06
N GLY A 39 -18.42 13.39 25.37
CA GLY A 39 -19.40 14.30 25.96
C GLY A 39 -18.83 15.68 26.27
N VAL A 40 -18.48 16.47 25.24
CA VAL A 40 -18.35 17.92 25.44
C VAL A 40 -19.76 18.52 25.38
N GLY A 41 -20.27 18.99 26.52
CA GLY A 41 -21.51 19.79 26.57
C GLY A 41 -22.83 19.04 26.79
N GLY A 42 -22.82 17.83 27.35
CA GLY A 42 -24.06 17.17 27.78
C GLY A 42 -24.89 16.50 26.67
N GLN A 43 -24.30 16.26 25.51
CA GLN A 43 -24.86 15.32 24.53
C GLN A 43 -24.74 13.89 25.07
N THR A 44 -25.88 13.21 25.18
CA THR A 44 -26.01 11.85 25.73
C THR A 44 -25.72 10.75 24.70
N VAL A 45 -25.41 11.10 23.44
CA VAL A 45 -25.31 10.14 22.34
C VAL A 45 -23.86 10.11 21.84
N VAL A 46 -23.19 9.00 22.14
CA VAL A 46 -21.84 8.68 21.66
C VAL A 46 -21.93 8.28 20.18
N GLU A 47 -21.03 8.81 19.34
CA GLU A 47 -20.93 8.41 17.94
C GLU A 47 -20.55 6.93 17.79
N GLY A 48 -21.04 6.30 16.73
CA GLY A 48 -20.79 4.90 16.42
C GLY A 48 -21.69 3.89 17.13
N GLN A 49 -22.63 4.32 17.98
CA GLN A 49 -23.56 3.39 18.65
C GLN A 49 -24.75 2.97 17.77
N SER A 50 -25.14 3.79 16.79
CA SER A 50 -26.29 3.54 15.91
C SER A 50 -26.04 4.03 14.48
N ASP A 51 -26.82 3.49 13.55
CA ASP A 51 -26.80 3.86 12.13
C ASP A 51 -27.17 5.34 11.92
N ASP A 52 -27.96 5.92 12.83
CA ASP A 52 -28.35 7.34 12.82
C ASP A 52 -27.23 8.29 13.31
N ASN A 53 -26.23 7.77 14.03
CA ASN A 53 -25.09 8.55 14.54
C ASN A 53 -23.78 7.76 14.40
N PRO A 54 -23.35 7.44 13.17
CA PRO A 54 -22.15 6.65 12.93
C PRO A 54 -20.89 7.51 13.09
N ILE A 55 -19.73 6.87 13.29
CA ILE A 55 -18.43 7.54 13.16
C ILE A 55 -18.16 7.74 11.67
N VAL A 56 -18.07 8.99 11.23
CA VAL A 56 -17.85 9.33 9.83
C VAL A 56 -16.35 9.36 9.52
N LEU A 57 -15.91 8.55 8.55
CA LEU A 57 -14.52 8.48 8.10
C LEU A 57 -14.36 9.22 6.76
N ASP A 58 -14.15 10.53 6.83
CA ASP A 58 -13.94 11.38 5.65
C ASP A 58 -12.57 11.13 4.99
N GLY A 59 -12.54 11.12 3.65
CA GLY A 59 -11.31 10.96 2.86
C GLY A 59 -10.87 9.50 2.61
N TYR A 60 -11.65 8.53 3.06
CA TYR A 60 -11.43 7.11 2.83
C TYR A 60 -12.53 6.52 1.95
N LYS A 61 -12.20 5.47 1.19
CA LYS A 61 -13.18 4.77 0.35
C LYS A 61 -13.78 3.58 1.08
N GLY A 62 -15.05 3.27 0.79
CA GLY A 62 -15.70 2.09 1.34
C GLY A 62 -15.02 0.77 0.92
N SER A 63 -14.43 0.74 -0.28
CA SER A 63 -13.64 -0.41 -0.75
C SER A 63 -12.35 -0.60 0.05
N GLU A 64 -11.64 0.50 0.35
CA GLU A 64 -10.40 0.47 1.14
C GLU A 64 -10.69 -0.07 2.54
N PHE A 65 -11.76 0.44 3.17
CA PHE A 65 -12.16 0.01 4.50
C PHE A 65 -12.54 -1.47 4.52
N ARG A 66 -13.27 -1.94 3.50
CA ARG A 66 -13.61 -3.36 3.35
C ARG A 66 -12.37 -4.25 3.27
N SER A 67 -11.32 -3.84 2.55
CA SER A 67 -10.05 -4.56 2.48
C SER A 67 -9.42 -4.73 3.86
N LEU A 68 -9.41 -3.68 4.68
CA LEU A 68 -8.93 -3.76 6.06
C LEU A 68 -9.79 -4.69 6.93
N LEU A 69 -11.12 -4.60 6.82
CA LEU A 69 -12.03 -5.43 7.61
C LEU A 69 -11.84 -6.93 7.35
N LYS A 70 -11.46 -7.34 6.13
CA LYS A 70 -11.15 -8.74 5.82
C LYS A 70 -9.94 -9.26 6.62
N ILE A 71 -9.01 -8.38 7.00
CA ILE A 71 -7.84 -8.71 7.83
C ILE A 71 -8.21 -8.72 9.31
N LEU A 72 -8.95 -7.72 9.77
CA LEU A 72 -9.34 -7.60 11.18
C LEU A 72 -10.36 -8.66 11.59
N TYR A 73 -11.22 -9.07 10.66
CA TYR A 73 -12.25 -10.07 10.90
C TYR A 73 -12.22 -11.13 9.79
N PRO A 74 -11.19 -12.00 9.79
CA PRO A 74 -11.11 -13.09 8.82
C PRO A 74 -12.38 -13.93 8.94
N SER A 75 -13.07 -14.14 7.81
CA SER A 75 -14.19 -15.06 7.78
C SER A 75 -13.62 -16.47 7.93
N TYR A 76 -13.74 -17.03 9.13
CA TYR A 76 -13.40 -18.42 9.38
C TYR A 76 -14.32 -19.29 8.50
N LEU A 77 -13.77 -19.90 7.45
CA LEU A 77 -14.25 -21.21 7.03
C LEU A 77 -13.81 -22.15 8.15
N ASP A 78 -14.64 -22.26 9.17
CA ASP A 78 -14.40 -22.99 10.40
C ASP A 78 -14.07 -24.47 10.11
N PRO A 79 -12.98 -25.06 10.64
CA PRO A 79 -12.71 -26.50 10.54
C PRO A 79 -13.82 -27.39 11.13
N LEU A 80 -14.75 -26.82 11.91
CA LEU A 80 -15.92 -27.54 12.40
C LEU A 80 -16.98 -27.77 11.30
N TRP A 81 -16.98 -26.98 10.21
CA TRP A 81 -17.98 -26.98 9.12
C TRP A 81 -17.34 -26.93 7.72
N GLY A 82 -16.01 -26.84 7.63
CA GLY A 82 -15.20 -26.72 6.42
C GLY A 82 -13.93 -27.59 6.49
N ASP A 83 -13.27 -27.77 5.34
CA ASP A 83 -12.12 -28.68 5.18
C ASP A 83 -10.92 -28.24 6.04
N PRO A 84 -10.41 -29.07 6.97
CA PRO A 84 -9.22 -28.79 7.79
C PRO A 84 -7.93 -28.52 7.00
N SER A 85 -7.90 -28.82 5.70
CA SER A 85 -6.78 -28.51 4.80
C SER A 85 -6.86 -27.09 4.22
N LEU A 86 -8.01 -26.42 4.31
CA LEU A 86 -8.15 -25.00 4.02
C LEU A 86 -7.66 -24.22 5.25
N SER A 87 -6.34 -24.09 5.36
CA SER A 87 -5.72 -23.00 6.13
C SER A 87 -6.47 -21.70 5.81
N THR A 88 -6.72 -20.85 6.80
CA THR A 88 -7.36 -19.54 6.65
C THR A 88 -6.55 -18.66 5.69
N VAL A 89 -6.62 -18.91 4.39
CA VAL A 89 -5.91 -18.13 3.40
C VAL A 89 -6.74 -16.87 3.19
N ILE A 90 -6.35 -15.81 3.89
CA ILE A 90 -6.81 -14.47 3.56
C ILE A 90 -6.29 -14.17 2.16
N THR A 91 -7.16 -14.32 1.17
CA THR A 91 -6.87 -14.03 -0.24
C THR A 91 -7.30 -12.61 -0.53
N LEU A 92 -6.33 -11.70 -0.54
CA LEU A 92 -6.52 -10.32 -1.01
C LEU A 92 -5.77 -10.12 -2.32
N SER A 93 -6.34 -9.31 -3.20
CA SER A 93 -5.65 -8.84 -4.39
C SER A 93 -4.53 -7.85 -4.02
N LYS A 94 -3.64 -7.57 -4.98
CA LYS A 94 -2.60 -6.55 -4.83
C LYS A 94 -3.17 -5.19 -4.39
N ASP A 95 -4.25 -4.74 -5.04
CA ASP A 95 -4.85 -3.44 -4.74
C ASP A 95 -5.46 -3.43 -3.34
N GLU A 96 -6.09 -4.53 -2.92
CA GLU A 96 -6.62 -4.67 -1.56
C GLU A 96 -5.51 -4.65 -0.51
N TRP A 97 -4.35 -5.27 -0.77
CA TRP A 97 -3.20 -5.16 0.12
C TRP A 97 -2.62 -3.75 0.19
N ILE A 98 -2.63 -3.00 -0.92
CA ILE A 98 -2.25 -1.58 -0.93
C ILE A 98 -3.23 -0.75 -0.11
N ASP A 99 -4.52 -1.04 -0.17
CA ASP A 99 -5.56 -0.40 0.63
C ASP A 99 -5.37 -0.70 2.13
N VAL A 100 -5.09 -1.97 2.48
CA VAL A 100 -4.76 -2.38 3.85
C VAL A 100 -3.53 -1.61 4.34
N LEU A 101 -2.45 -1.56 3.56
CA LEU A 101 -1.24 -0.80 3.89
C LEU A 101 -1.55 0.68 4.10
N LYS A 102 -2.39 1.28 3.26
CA LYS A 102 -2.80 2.69 3.38
C LYS A 102 -3.46 2.95 4.73
N LEU A 103 -4.51 2.19 5.05
CA LEU A 103 -5.31 2.40 6.26
C LEU A 103 -4.55 2.03 7.52
N SER A 104 -3.81 0.91 7.50
CA SER A 104 -3.00 0.48 8.64
C SER A 104 -1.89 1.47 8.96
N THR A 105 -1.38 2.20 7.96
CA THR A 105 -0.42 3.29 8.19
C THR A 105 -1.10 4.53 8.76
N ALA A 106 -2.29 4.88 8.25
CA ALA A 106 -3.02 6.06 8.69
C ALA A 106 -3.56 5.94 10.12
N TRP A 107 -3.91 4.72 10.55
CA TRP A 107 -4.48 4.43 11.86
C TRP A 107 -3.50 3.70 12.79
N GLU A 108 -2.21 3.75 12.49
CA GLU A 108 -1.14 3.23 13.35
C GLU A 108 -1.36 1.77 13.78
N MET A 109 -1.77 0.93 12.82
CA MET A 109 -1.97 -0.50 13.02
C MET A 109 -0.71 -1.28 12.68
N ASP A 110 0.29 -1.27 13.58
CA ASP A 110 1.64 -1.77 13.30
C ASP A 110 1.68 -3.23 12.85
N THR A 111 0.93 -4.13 13.51
CA THR A 111 0.89 -5.55 13.13
C THR A 111 0.28 -5.72 11.74
N VAL A 112 -0.86 -5.07 11.47
CA VAL A 112 -1.54 -5.13 10.18
C VAL A 112 -0.67 -4.56 9.06
N ARG A 113 0.00 -3.44 9.34
CA ARG A 113 0.95 -2.80 8.42
C ARG A 113 2.11 -3.73 8.10
N THR A 114 2.69 -4.38 9.10
CA THR A 114 3.79 -5.33 8.91
C THR A 114 3.36 -6.51 8.05
N THR A 115 2.17 -7.05 8.27
CA THR A 115 1.59 -8.12 7.43
C THR A 115 1.39 -7.66 5.99
N ALA A 116 0.80 -6.48 5.77
CA ALA A 116 0.61 -5.95 4.42
C ALA A 116 1.95 -5.74 3.68
N ILE A 117 2.99 -5.27 4.38
CA ILE A 117 4.34 -5.14 3.80
C ILE A 117 4.90 -6.51 3.44
N ALA A 118 4.77 -7.53 4.30
CA ALA A 118 5.27 -8.86 4.02
C ALA A 118 4.62 -9.47 2.77
N GLU A 119 3.29 -9.36 2.66
CA GLU A 119 2.52 -9.89 1.52
C GLU A 119 2.83 -9.16 0.21
N LEU A 120 2.91 -7.82 0.24
CA LEU A 120 3.31 -7.02 -0.92
C LEU A 120 4.78 -7.18 -1.31
N SER A 121 5.62 -7.66 -0.39
CA SER A 121 7.03 -7.95 -0.67
C SER A 121 7.24 -9.29 -1.39
N SER A 122 6.21 -10.13 -1.47
CA SER A 122 6.28 -11.41 -2.17
C SER A 122 6.58 -11.23 -3.66
N GLU A 123 7.16 -12.27 -4.27
CA GLU A 123 7.57 -12.20 -5.67
C GLU A 123 6.38 -11.87 -6.59
N TYR A 124 6.62 -11.01 -7.57
CA TYR A 124 5.64 -10.58 -8.58
C TYR A 124 4.46 -9.73 -8.07
N MET A 125 4.34 -9.46 -6.77
CA MET A 125 3.26 -8.59 -6.28
C MET A 125 3.47 -7.12 -6.67
N LEU A 126 4.70 -6.61 -6.59
CA LEU A 126 4.99 -5.22 -6.95
C LEU A 126 6.05 -5.16 -8.05
N THR A 127 5.77 -4.36 -9.08
CA THR A 127 6.77 -3.94 -10.07
C THR A 127 7.86 -3.09 -9.41
N LEU A 128 9.02 -2.97 -10.07
CA LEU A 128 10.13 -2.14 -9.58
C LEU A 128 9.70 -0.67 -9.38
N LEU A 129 8.88 -0.14 -10.29
CA LEU A 129 8.35 1.22 -10.20
C LEU A 129 7.40 1.36 -9.00
N GLU A 130 6.45 0.43 -8.85
CA GLU A 130 5.51 0.44 -7.71
C GLU A 130 6.26 0.33 -6.39
N LYS A 131 7.32 -0.50 -6.30
CA LYS A 131 8.17 -0.58 -5.10
C LYS A 131 8.73 0.79 -4.73
N VAL A 132 9.30 1.55 -5.66
CA VAL A 132 9.85 2.89 -5.36
C VAL A 132 8.74 3.86 -4.95
N VAL A 133 7.61 3.88 -5.66
CA VAL A 133 6.51 4.80 -5.38
C VAL A 133 5.89 4.53 -4.01
N LEU A 134 5.56 3.27 -3.72
CA LEU A 134 4.98 2.85 -2.44
C LEU A 134 5.98 2.98 -1.30
N ALA A 135 7.26 2.69 -1.54
CA ALA A 135 8.32 2.88 -0.55
C ALA A 135 8.42 4.33 -0.09
N ARG A 136 8.41 5.29 -1.01
CA ARG A 136 8.45 6.72 -0.68
C ARG A 136 7.17 7.16 0.05
N LYS A 137 6.01 6.71 -0.43
CA LYS A 137 4.70 7.08 0.13
C LYS A 137 4.52 6.56 1.56
N TYR A 138 4.87 5.30 1.80
CA TYR A 138 4.63 4.61 3.06
C TYR A 138 5.89 4.37 3.89
N ARG A 139 7.04 4.92 3.49
CA ARG A 139 8.35 4.80 4.19
C ARG A 139 8.76 3.35 4.42
N VAL A 140 8.95 2.59 3.33
CA VAL A 140 9.41 1.19 3.36
C VAL A 140 10.76 1.09 2.67
N ASP A 141 11.85 1.20 3.45
CA ASP A 141 13.20 1.39 2.92
C ASP A 141 13.69 0.23 2.03
N MET A 142 13.39 -1.02 2.41
CA MET A 142 13.75 -2.20 1.63
C MET A 142 13.18 -2.15 0.20
N TRP A 143 11.95 -1.68 0.04
CA TRP A 143 11.34 -1.52 -1.28
C TRP A 143 12.00 -0.43 -2.10
N LEU A 144 12.44 0.65 -1.45
CA LEU A 144 13.14 1.73 -2.11
C LEU A 144 14.46 1.24 -2.72
N GLU A 145 15.24 0.50 -1.93
CA GLU A 145 16.50 -0.10 -2.36
C GLU A 145 16.29 -1.09 -3.50
N VAL A 146 15.42 -2.09 -3.31
CA VAL A 146 15.13 -3.12 -4.32
C VAL A 146 14.59 -2.50 -5.60
N GLY A 147 13.68 -1.53 -5.48
CA GLY A 147 13.08 -0.84 -6.62
C GLY A 147 14.11 -0.01 -7.41
N LEU A 148 14.92 0.82 -6.74
CA LEU A 148 15.92 1.66 -7.41
C LEU A 148 17.04 0.82 -8.03
N CYS A 149 17.59 -0.14 -7.29
CA CYS A 149 18.63 -1.04 -7.81
C CYS A 149 18.11 -1.81 -9.02
N GLY A 150 16.90 -2.37 -8.92
CA GLY A 150 16.30 -3.09 -10.04
C GLY A 150 16.02 -2.20 -11.24
N LEU A 151 15.57 -0.95 -11.05
CA LEU A 151 15.37 0.01 -12.15
C LEU A 151 16.70 0.34 -12.85
N VAL A 152 17.77 0.54 -12.08
CA VAL A 152 19.10 0.86 -12.63
C VAL A 152 19.70 -0.31 -13.40
N THR A 153 19.48 -1.55 -12.95
CA THR A 153 20.07 -2.75 -13.57
C THR A 153 19.17 -3.42 -14.60
N GLN A 154 18.07 -2.77 -15.02
CA GLN A 154 17.18 -3.32 -16.05
C GLN A 154 17.94 -3.52 -17.37
N GLN A 155 17.75 -4.71 -17.94
CA GLN A 155 18.21 -5.05 -19.28
C GLN A 155 17.64 -4.08 -20.32
N PRO A 156 18.41 -3.68 -21.36
CA PRO A 156 18.03 -2.60 -22.29
C PRO A 156 16.62 -2.76 -22.91
N GLY A 157 16.23 -4.00 -23.24
CA GLY A 157 14.91 -4.30 -23.83
C GLY A 157 13.72 -4.24 -22.87
N TYR A 158 13.95 -4.15 -21.56
CA TYR A 158 12.91 -4.15 -20.52
C TYR A 158 12.94 -2.89 -19.65
N ARG A 159 13.66 -1.86 -20.09
CA ARG A 159 13.76 -0.59 -19.35
C ARG A 159 12.42 0.11 -19.29
N THR A 160 12.13 0.65 -18.11
CA THR A 160 10.96 1.50 -17.91
C THR A 160 11.13 2.78 -18.73
N PRO A 161 10.14 3.19 -19.55
CA PRO A 161 10.23 4.41 -20.34
C PRO A 161 10.50 5.65 -19.49
N LEU A 162 11.28 6.60 -20.03
CA LEU A 162 11.69 7.80 -19.32
C LEU A 162 10.48 8.64 -18.88
N GLU A 163 9.46 8.73 -19.72
CA GLU A 163 8.22 9.46 -19.45
C GLU A 163 7.48 8.86 -18.26
N THR A 164 7.44 7.52 -18.18
CA THR A 164 6.83 6.78 -17.06
C THR A 164 7.62 7.00 -15.78
N LEU A 165 8.96 6.97 -15.84
CA LEU A 165 9.81 7.29 -14.69
C LEU A 165 9.61 8.74 -14.22
N GLY A 166 9.61 9.69 -15.15
CA GLY A 166 9.43 11.12 -14.85
C GLY A 166 8.08 11.42 -14.21
N ALA A 167 7.00 10.84 -14.74
CA ALA A 167 5.64 11.02 -14.22
C ALA A 167 5.46 10.45 -12.80
N ASN A 168 6.11 9.35 -12.47
CA ASN A 168 5.91 8.65 -11.19
C ASN A 168 6.96 8.97 -10.11
N LEU A 169 8.22 9.22 -10.51
CA LEU A 169 9.34 9.42 -9.59
C LEU A 169 9.86 10.85 -9.54
N GLY A 170 9.41 11.70 -10.47
CA GLY A 170 9.96 13.03 -10.73
C GLY A 170 11.13 13.00 -11.71
N TRP A 171 11.25 14.05 -12.53
CA TRP A 171 12.24 14.14 -13.61
C TRP A 171 13.69 14.07 -13.14
N GLU A 172 14.00 14.57 -11.94
CA GLU A 172 15.35 14.46 -11.39
C GLU A 172 15.72 13.00 -11.09
N SER A 173 14.82 12.23 -10.45
CA SER A 173 15.06 10.81 -10.18
C SER A 173 15.17 10.02 -11.49
N ALA A 174 14.30 10.31 -12.45
CA ALA A 174 14.32 9.68 -13.76
C ALA A 174 15.64 9.92 -14.51
N ALA A 175 16.11 11.17 -14.53
CA ALA A 175 17.38 11.54 -15.14
C ALA A 175 18.57 10.82 -14.48
N ARG A 176 18.59 10.73 -13.14
CA ARG A 176 19.64 10.00 -12.42
C ARG A 176 19.63 8.51 -12.74
N ILE A 177 18.44 7.88 -12.80
CA ILE A 177 18.31 6.45 -13.15
C ILE A 177 18.85 6.19 -14.56
N VAL A 178 18.39 6.96 -15.55
CA VAL A 178 18.81 6.80 -16.96
C VAL A 178 20.30 7.12 -17.13
N TRP A 179 20.81 8.11 -16.40
CA TRP A 179 22.24 8.40 -16.41
C TRP A 179 23.07 7.20 -15.94
N ILE A 180 22.70 6.59 -14.80
CA ILE A 180 23.43 5.43 -14.27
C ILE A 180 23.30 4.23 -15.22
N GLN A 181 22.10 3.97 -15.74
CA GLN A 181 21.85 2.95 -16.77
C GLN A 181 22.78 3.09 -17.98
N GLN A 182 22.96 4.32 -18.48
CA GLN A 182 23.85 4.62 -19.60
C GLN A 182 25.33 4.38 -19.27
N GLN A 183 25.77 4.73 -18.04
CA GLN A 183 27.14 4.48 -17.60
C GLN A 183 27.43 2.98 -17.48
N LEU A 184 26.46 2.19 -17.02
CA LEU A 184 26.59 0.74 -16.92
C LEU A 184 26.70 0.09 -18.31
N GLU A 185 25.86 0.49 -19.27
CA GLU A 185 25.95 0.01 -20.66
C GLU A 185 27.30 0.37 -21.29
N LEU A 186 27.78 1.60 -21.10
CA LEU A 186 29.06 2.03 -21.63
C LEU A 186 30.22 1.20 -21.05
N ALA A 187 30.18 0.93 -19.75
CA ALA A 187 31.18 0.10 -19.10
C ALA A 187 31.17 -1.34 -19.63
N GLU A 188 29.98 -1.90 -19.91
CA GLU A 188 29.82 -3.23 -20.50
C GLU A 188 30.33 -3.29 -21.94
N GLN A 189 30.00 -2.31 -22.78
CA GLN A 189 30.50 -2.21 -24.15
C GLN A 189 32.03 -2.07 -24.21
N ILE A 190 32.61 -1.24 -23.34
CA ILE A 190 34.07 -1.10 -23.22
C ILE A 190 34.71 -2.43 -22.79
N ALA A 191 34.10 -3.16 -21.85
CA ALA A 191 34.60 -4.46 -21.42
C ALA A 191 34.53 -5.52 -22.52
N LEU A 192 33.52 -5.44 -23.41
CA LEU A 192 33.35 -6.32 -24.57
C LEU A 192 34.21 -5.91 -25.79
N GLY A 193 34.88 -4.75 -25.73
CA GLY A 193 35.71 -4.23 -26.83
C GLY A 193 34.91 -3.71 -28.02
N GLU A 194 33.62 -3.38 -27.83
CA GLU A 194 32.76 -2.84 -28.87
C GLU A 194 33.06 -1.35 -29.13
N ALA A 195 32.94 -0.92 -30.39
CA ALA A 195 33.11 0.49 -30.74
C ALA A 195 31.88 1.30 -30.30
N ILE A 196 32.10 2.39 -29.54
CA ILE A 196 31.05 3.31 -29.14
C ILE A 196 30.64 4.14 -30.36
N GLU A 197 29.50 3.82 -30.98
CA GLU A 197 28.92 4.63 -32.06
C GLU A 197 28.01 5.73 -31.49
N PHE A 198 28.43 6.98 -31.62
CA PHE A 198 27.55 8.12 -31.38
C PHE A 198 26.51 8.21 -32.51
N ILE A 199 25.22 8.06 -32.19
CA ILE A 199 24.11 8.23 -33.14
C ILE A 199 23.67 9.70 -33.14
N PRO A 200 24.00 10.49 -34.18
CA PRO A 200 23.74 11.93 -34.18
C PRO A 200 22.24 12.29 -34.15
N SER A 201 21.36 11.35 -34.52
CA SER A 201 19.90 11.56 -34.54
C SER A 201 19.23 11.44 -33.16
N SER A 202 19.97 11.14 -32.10
CA SER A 202 19.44 10.93 -30.73
C SER A 202 19.14 12.25 -29.99
N ILE A 203 19.71 13.37 -30.43
CA ILE A 203 19.45 14.71 -29.88
C ILE A 203 18.85 15.57 -30.99
N ARG A 204 17.52 15.53 -31.14
CA ARG A 204 16.81 16.47 -32.01
C ARG A 204 16.19 17.58 -31.19
N CYS A 205 16.49 18.81 -31.56
CA CYS A 205 15.66 19.95 -31.21
C CYS A 205 14.41 19.87 -32.07
N MET A 206 13.21 19.91 -31.49
CA MET A 206 11.98 19.97 -32.31
C MET A 206 11.84 21.29 -33.08
N SER A 207 12.71 22.25 -32.80
CA SER A 207 12.65 23.62 -33.32
C SER A 207 13.84 24.01 -34.21
N CYS A 208 14.81 23.11 -34.44
CA CYS A 208 15.89 23.33 -35.42
C CYS A 208 16.39 22.02 -36.06
#